data_AF-A0A7K2BV98-F1
#
_entry.id   AF-A0A7K2BV98-F1
#
_cell.length_a   1.000
_cell.length_b   1.000
_cell.length_c   1.000
_cell.angle_alpha   90.00
_cell.angle_beta   90.00
_cell.angle_gamma   90.00
#
_symmetry.space_group_name_H-M   'P 1'
#
loop_
_entity.id
_entity.type
_entity.pdbx_description
1 polymer ?
#
loop_
_entity_poly.entity_id
_entity_poly.type
_entity_poly.pdbx_seq_one_letter_code
_entity_poly.pdbx_strand_id
1 'polypeptide(L)'
;RKANQQPAGENWVIFPATPISKEPLGPTYGQNQSRFADVVNWTVYATIIADEKGITSANVADMAANPPDAEAARLLGAADDEQQSNMGLAPDAFYQVILQVGNYDEIYSRHLNPVGLTREGSANAGWLDGGLIYAPPAR
;
A
#
# COMPACT_ATOMS: atom_id res chain seq x y z
N ARG A 1 22.42 16.75 10.58
CA ARG A 1 23.08 15.82 11.52
C ARG A 1 23.55 14.62 10.70
N LYS A 2 24.85 14.49 10.42
CA LYS A 2 25.37 13.25 9.85
C LYS A 2 25.42 12.23 10.98
N ALA A 3 24.74 11.10 10.84
CA ALA A 3 24.90 10.00 11.78
C ALA A 3 26.39 9.61 11.78
N ASN A 4 27.01 9.54 12.96
CA ASN A 4 28.35 8.99 13.06
C ASN A 4 28.32 7.54 12.59
N GLN A 5 29.32 7.12 11.82
CA GLN A 5 29.45 5.72 11.46
C GLN A 5 29.62 4.88 12.72
N GLN A 6 29.06 3.67 12.68
CA GLN A 6 29.18 2.68 13.75
C GLN A 6 30.64 2.50 14.15
N PRO A 7 30.99 2.65 15.44
CA PRO A 7 32.34 2.40 15.91
C PRO A 7 32.79 0.99 15.50
N ALA A 8 34.04 0.86 15.07
CA ALA A 8 34.58 -0.43 14.66
C ALA A 8 34.54 -1.42 15.84
N GLY A 9 33.93 -2.58 15.64
CA GLY A 9 33.84 -3.64 16.65
C GLY A 9 32.62 -3.57 17.57
N GLU A 10 31.71 -2.61 17.39
CA GLU A 10 30.46 -2.51 18.16
C GLU A 10 29.23 -2.76 17.28
N ASN A 11 28.14 -3.27 17.86
CA ASN A 11 26.84 -3.47 17.21
C ASN A 11 25.81 -2.46 17.70
N TRP A 12 25.20 -1.69 16.79
CA TRP A 12 24.00 -0.93 17.14
C TRP A 12 22.86 -1.89 17.47
N VAL A 13 22.14 -1.60 18.55
CA VAL A 13 20.94 -2.34 18.94
C VAL A 13 19.74 -1.42 18.97
N ILE A 14 18.58 -1.92 18.56
CA ILE A 14 17.30 -1.23 18.72
C ILE A 14 16.86 -1.44 20.16
N PHE A 15 16.72 -0.35 20.92
CA PHE A 15 16.29 -0.36 22.31
C PHE A 15 15.15 0.64 22.55
N PRO A 16 14.13 0.28 23.35
CA PRO A 16 13.87 -1.04 23.93
C PRO A 16 13.48 -2.09 22.86
N ALA A 17 13.60 -3.37 23.21
CA ALA A 17 13.28 -4.47 22.28
C ALA A 17 11.78 -4.50 21.90
N THR A 18 10.92 -3.92 22.73
CA THR A 18 9.48 -3.79 22.48
C THR A 18 9.12 -2.32 22.27
N PRO A 19 8.27 -1.98 21.28
CA PRO A 19 7.76 -0.62 21.11
C PRO A 19 7.08 -0.10 22.39
N ILE A 20 7.34 1.16 22.75
CA ILE A 20 6.75 1.84 23.92
C ILE A 20 5.61 2.81 23.55
N SER A 21 5.32 2.97 22.25
CA SER A 21 4.24 3.81 21.73
C SER A 21 3.54 3.15 20.56
N LYS A 22 2.38 3.69 20.17
CA LYS A 22 1.62 3.28 18.98
C LYS A 22 1.81 4.34 17.90
N GLU A 23 2.53 4.01 16.84
CA GLU A 23 2.86 4.95 15.75
C GLU A 23 2.31 4.46 14.40
N PRO A 24 0.98 4.48 14.19
CA PRO A 24 0.38 4.10 12.92
C PRO A 24 0.64 5.19 11.88
N LEU A 25 1.68 5.00 11.07
CA LEU A 25 2.04 5.95 10.02
C LEU A 25 1.03 5.85 8.87
N GLY A 26 0.33 6.95 8.62
CA GLY A 26 -0.60 7.09 7.51
C GLY A 26 -0.43 8.42 6.81
N PRO A 27 -1.00 8.58 5.61
CA PRO A 27 -0.98 9.85 4.91
C PRO A 27 -1.77 10.91 5.69
N THR A 28 -1.39 12.18 5.52
CA THR A 28 -2.05 13.33 6.15
C THR A 28 -2.51 14.33 5.10
N TYR A 29 -3.66 14.95 5.32
CA TYR A 29 -4.25 15.94 4.43
C TYR A 29 -4.98 17.02 5.24
N GLY A 30 -5.26 18.15 4.59
CA GLY A 30 -5.97 19.26 5.21
C GLY A 30 -7.40 18.91 5.60
N GLN A 31 -7.90 19.53 6.66
CA GLN A 31 -9.32 19.41 7.04
C GLN A 31 -10.23 19.98 5.95
N ASN A 32 -11.45 19.45 5.85
CA ASN A 32 -12.49 19.88 4.89
C ASN A 32 -12.10 19.73 3.41
N GLN A 33 -11.14 18.86 3.10
CA GLN A 33 -10.74 18.50 1.73
C GLN A 33 -11.14 17.06 1.41
N SER A 34 -12.43 16.71 1.57
CA SER A 34 -12.92 15.33 1.46
C SER A 34 -12.52 14.66 0.15
N ARG A 35 -12.73 15.32 -1.00
CA ARG A 35 -12.37 14.74 -2.30
C ARG A 35 -10.87 14.42 -2.40
N PHE A 36 -10.01 15.27 -1.85
CA PHE A 36 -8.56 15.02 -1.84
C PHE A 36 -8.18 13.91 -0.85
N ALA A 37 -8.83 13.88 0.32
CA ALA A 37 -8.69 12.79 1.28
C ALA A 37 -9.06 11.44 0.66
N ASP A 38 -10.16 11.38 -0.12
CA ASP A 38 -10.59 10.18 -0.81
C ASP A 38 -9.53 9.71 -1.83
N VAL A 39 -9.00 10.63 -2.65
CA VAL A 39 -7.91 10.31 -3.61
C VAL A 39 -6.71 9.70 -2.88
N VAL A 40 -6.27 10.32 -1.79
CA VAL A 40 -5.10 9.88 -1.02
C VAL A 40 -5.35 8.51 -0.38
N ASN A 41 -6.50 8.34 0.27
CA ASN A 41 -6.85 7.08 0.93
C ASN A 41 -7.00 5.94 -0.07
N TRP A 42 -7.74 6.15 -1.16
CA TRP A 42 -7.94 5.12 -2.18
C TRP A 42 -6.68 4.78 -2.95
N THR A 43 -5.73 5.71 -3.08
CA THR A 43 -4.39 5.38 -3.61
C THR A 43 -3.71 4.33 -2.74
N VAL A 44 -3.76 4.48 -1.41
CA VAL A 44 -3.19 3.49 -0.48
C VAL A 44 -4.00 2.18 -0.53
N TYR A 45 -5.32 2.26 -0.43
CA TYR A 45 -6.19 1.07 -0.45
C TYR A 45 -6.06 0.26 -1.73
N ALA A 46 -5.92 0.92 -2.89
CA ALA A 46 -5.69 0.23 -4.15
C ALA A 46 -4.45 -0.67 -4.10
N THR A 47 -3.34 -0.20 -3.51
CA THR A 47 -2.12 -1.01 -3.40
C THR A 47 -2.31 -2.21 -2.46
N ILE A 48 -3.14 -2.07 -1.43
CA ILE A 48 -3.45 -3.14 -0.47
C ILE A 48 -4.37 -4.19 -1.12
N ILE A 49 -5.45 -3.75 -1.78
CA ILE A 49 -6.38 -4.66 -2.48
C ILE A 49 -5.64 -5.41 -3.60
N ALA A 50 -4.75 -4.74 -4.32
CA ALA A 50 -3.93 -5.37 -5.34
C ALA A 50 -3.03 -6.47 -4.76
N ASP A 51 -2.39 -6.21 -3.61
CA ASP A 51 -1.58 -7.20 -2.90
C ASP A 51 -2.43 -8.41 -2.47
N GLU A 52 -3.58 -8.18 -1.83
CA GLU A 52 -4.52 -9.22 -1.42
C GLU A 52 -4.98 -10.11 -2.59
N LYS A 53 -5.09 -9.55 -3.81
CA LYS A 53 -5.51 -10.26 -5.02
C LYS A 53 -4.35 -10.80 -5.86
N GLY A 54 -3.10 -10.63 -5.43
CA GLY A 54 -1.92 -11.05 -6.21
C GLY A 54 -1.72 -10.25 -7.51
N ILE A 55 -2.26 -9.04 -7.58
CA ILE A 55 -2.09 -8.11 -8.69
C ILE A 55 -0.83 -7.30 -8.42
N THR A 56 0.11 -7.31 -9.36
CA THR A 56 1.45 -6.72 -9.26
C THR A 56 1.66 -5.72 -10.39
N SER A 57 2.70 -4.89 -10.29
CA SER A 57 3.12 -4.03 -11.40
C SER A 57 3.37 -4.80 -12.70
N ALA A 58 3.78 -6.07 -12.61
CA ALA A 58 4.11 -6.91 -13.76
C ALA A 58 2.90 -7.55 -14.45
N ASN A 59 1.77 -7.74 -13.75
CA ASN A 59 0.59 -8.43 -14.30
C ASN A 59 -0.68 -7.56 -14.35
N VAL A 60 -0.63 -6.32 -13.84
CA VAL A 60 -1.81 -5.45 -13.73
C VAL A 60 -2.50 -5.19 -15.08
N ALA A 61 -1.73 -5.13 -16.18
CA ALA A 61 -2.29 -5.00 -17.53
C ALA A 61 -3.18 -6.19 -17.92
N ASP A 62 -2.72 -7.42 -17.65
CA ASP A 62 -3.47 -8.64 -17.92
C ASP A 62 -4.69 -8.74 -16.99
N MET A 63 -4.54 -8.35 -15.72
CA MET A 63 -5.61 -8.34 -14.73
C MET A 63 -6.67 -7.27 -15.02
N ALA A 64 -6.31 -6.15 -15.66
CA ALA A 64 -7.29 -5.17 -16.12
C ALA A 64 -8.06 -5.67 -17.35
N ALA A 65 -7.38 -6.38 -18.26
CA ALA A 65 -8.01 -6.96 -19.43
C ALA A 65 -8.92 -8.15 -19.09
N ASN A 66 -8.54 -8.97 -18.10
CA ASN A 66 -9.29 -10.13 -17.63
C ASN A 66 -9.36 -10.14 -16.09
N PRO A 67 -10.23 -9.33 -15.47
CA PRO A 67 -10.28 -9.23 -14.02
C PRO A 67 -10.63 -10.54 -13.33
N PRO A 68 -9.92 -10.90 -12.23
CA PRO A 68 -10.18 -12.14 -11.50
C PRO A 68 -11.53 -12.14 -10.77
N ASP A 69 -12.05 -10.95 -10.45
CA ASP A 69 -13.35 -10.76 -9.82
C ASP A 69 -13.90 -9.35 -10.09
N ALA A 70 -15.14 -9.09 -9.65
CA ALA A 70 -15.81 -7.81 -9.86
C ALA A 70 -15.19 -6.64 -9.09
N GLU A 71 -14.51 -6.89 -7.98
CA GLU A 71 -13.84 -5.84 -7.21
C GLU A 71 -12.55 -5.40 -7.91
N ALA A 72 -11.75 -6.36 -8.41
CA ALA A 72 -10.61 -6.07 -9.27
C ALA A 72 -11.04 -5.32 -10.54
N ALA A 73 -12.16 -5.71 -11.16
CA ALA A 73 -12.68 -5.03 -12.33
C ALA A 73 -13.00 -3.55 -12.04
N ARG A 74 -13.67 -3.25 -10.91
CA ARG A 74 -13.95 -1.87 -10.49
C ARG A 74 -12.67 -1.09 -10.15
N LEU A 75 -11.77 -1.70 -9.39
CA LEU A 75 -10.53 -1.05 -8.96
C LEU A 75 -9.66 -0.66 -10.16
N LEU A 76 -9.53 -1.55 -11.15
CA LEU A 76 -8.68 -1.37 -12.32
C LEU A 76 -9.35 -0.58 -13.45
N GLY A 77 -10.60 -0.13 -13.29
CA GLY A 77 -11.31 0.64 -14.31
C GLY A 77 -11.85 -0.18 -15.48
N ALA A 78 -12.06 -1.49 -15.28
CA ALA A 78 -12.59 -2.44 -16.27
C ALA A 78 -14.11 -2.69 -16.14
N ALA A 79 -14.78 -1.98 -15.23
CA ALA A 79 -16.25 -1.98 -15.04
C ALA A 79 -16.76 -0.53 -14.94
N ASP A 80 -18.09 -0.34 -14.82
CA ASP A 80 -18.70 0.99 -14.62
C ASP A 80 -18.00 1.74 -13.45
N ASP A 81 -17.61 2.98 -13.70
CA ASP A 81 -16.45 3.64 -13.08
C ASP A 81 -16.78 4.76 -12.08
N GLU A 82 -17.85 4.59 -11.29
CA GLU A 82 -18.34 5.70 -10.44
C GLU A 82 -17.32 6.16 -9.39
N GLN A 83 -16.50 5.27 -8.83
CA GLN A 83 -15.66 5.59 -7.68
C GLN A 83 -14.53 6.59 -8.01
N GLN A 84 -13.72 6.28 -9.03
CA GLN A 84 -12.62 7.10 -9.51
C GLN A 84 -13.13 8.43 -10.05
N SER A 85 -14.20 8.38 -10.85
CA SER A 85 -14.82 9.55 -11.45
C SER A 85 -15.44 10.49 -10.39
N ASN A 86 -16.03 9.97 -9.30
CA ASN A 86 -16.50 10.77 -8.16
C ASN A 86 -15.36 11.51 -7.43
N MET A 87 -14.13 10.96 -7.47
CA MET A 87 -12.93 11.63 -6.98
C MET A 87 -12.35 12.66 -7.98
N GLY A 88 -12.89 12.73 -9.19
CA GLY A 88 -12.37 13.56 -10.29
C GLY A 88 -11.10 12.99 -10.92
N LEU A 89 -10.90 11.67 -10.82
CA LEU A 89 -9.80 10.95 -11.43
C LEU A 89 -10.25 10.28 -12.74
N ALA A 90 -9.27 9.89 -13.55
CA ALA A 90 -9.54 9.01 -14.69
C ALA A 90 -9.97 7.60 -14.19
N PRO A 91 -10.79 6.86 -14.97
CA PRO A 91 -11.29 5.54 -14.57
C PRO A 91 -10.17 4.54 -14.23
N ASP A 92 -9.03 4.67 -14.91
CA ASP A 92 -7.86 3.80 -14.78
C ASP A 92 -6.84 4.30 -13.73
N ALA A 93 -7.16 5.31 -12.92
CA ALA A 93 -6.19 5.94 -12.03
C ALA A 93 -5.49 4.96 -11.08
N PHE A 94 -6.20 3.98 -10.51
CA PHE A 94 -5.59 2.99 -9.61
C PHE A 94 -4.86 1.87 -10.35
N TYR A 95 -5.29 1.54 -11.58
CA TYR A 95 -4.49 0.74 -12.50
C TYR A 95 -3.12 1.41 -12.73
N GLN A 96 -3.11 2.72 -12.99
CA GLN A 96 -1.87 3.49 -13.19
C GLN A 96 -0.98 3.52 -11.95
N VAL A 97 -1.56 3.60 -10.75
CA VAL A 97 -0.80 3.51 -9.48
C VAL A 97 -0.09 2.17 -9.41
N ILE A 98 -0.80 1.05 -9.54
CA ILE A 98 -0.22 -0.29 -9.42
C ILE A 98 0.83 -0.52 -10.51
N LEU A 99 0.58 -0.07 -11.74
CA LEU A 99 1.54 -0.17 -12.84
C LEU A 99 2.87 0.55 -12.53
N GLN A 100 2.81 1.73 -11.91
CA GLN A 100 3.99 2.58 -11.70
C GLN A 100 4.75 2.25 -10.41
N VAL A 101 4.04 1.94 -9.33
CA VAL A 101 4.65 1.77 -8.00
C VAL A 101 4.54 0.35 -7.44
N GLY A 102 3.70 -0.49 -8.04
CA GLY A 102 3.40 -1.83 -7.55
C GLY A 102 2.33 -1.85 -6.47
N ASN A 103 2.00 -3.05 -6.03
CA ASN A 103 1.13 -3.29 -4.88
C ASN A 103 1.86 -3.04 -3.55
N TYR A 104 1.16 -3.23 -2.44
CA TYR A 104 1.71 -2.97 -1.10
C TYR A 104 2.94 -3.83 -0.79
N ASP A 105 2.97 -5.10 -1.19
CA ASP A 105 4.14 -5.96 -1.01
C ASP A 105 5.35 -5.47 -1.81
N GLU A 106 5.16 -5.15 -3.09
CA GLU A 106 6.23 -4.65 -3.96
C GLU A 106 6.82 -3.35 -3.41
N ILE A 107 5.96 -2.46 -2.89
CA ILE A 107 6.38 -1.21 -2.25
C ILE A 107 7.17 -1.51 -0.97
N TYR A 108 6.63 -2.34 -0.07
CA TYR A 108 7.27 -2.68 1.20
C TYR A 108 8.63 -3.36 0.95
N SER A 109 8.61 -4.45 0.18
CA SER A 109 9.76 -5.32 -0.05
C SER A 109 10.92 -4.59 -0.72
N ARG A 110 10.64 -3.67 -1.64
CA ARG A 110 11.66 -2.86 -2.31
C ARG A 110 12.36 -1.86 -1.37
N HIS A 111 11.67 -1.35 -0.36
CA HIS A 111 12.19 -0.23 0.46
C HIS A 111 12.60 -0.64 1.88
N LEU A 112 11.93 -1.63 2.48
CA LEU A 112 12.09 -1.98 3.89
C LEU A 112 12.88 -3.28 4.11
N ASN A 113 12.78 -4.26 3.21
CA ASN A 113 13.60 -5.48 3.31
C ASN A 113 15.12 -5.17 3.28
N PRO A 114 15.64 -4.23 2.44
CA PRO A 114 17.07 -3.89 2.44
C PRO A 114 17.59 -3.32 3.76
N VAL A 115 16.71 -2.79 4.62
CA VAL A 115 17.06 -2.30 5.96
C VAL A 115 16.73 -3.30 7.07
N GLY A 116 16.43 -4.55 6.71
CA GLY A 116 16.20 -5.65 7.65
C GLY A 116 14.80 -5.71 8.24
N LEU A 117 13.82 -5.03 7.65
CA LEU A 117 12.42 -5.08 8.08
C LEU A 117 11.63 -5.99 7.13
N THR A 118 10.86 -6.93 7.67
CA THR A 118 10.04 -7.88 6.91
C THR A 118 8.57 -7.78 7.32
N ARG A 119 7.66 -8.07 6.38
CA ARG A 119 6.21 -8.06 6.67
C ARG A 119 5.76 -9.22 7.52
N GLU A 120 6.24 -10.43 7.24
CA GLU A 120 5.83 -11.66 7.93
C GLU A 120 5.97 -11.52 9.45
N GLY A 121 4.90 -11.86 10.19
CA GLY A 121 4.85 -11.74 11.65
C GLY A 121 4.82 -10.31 12.19
N SER A 122 4.71 -9.29 11.32
CA SER A 122 4.61 -7.88 11.71
C SER A 122 3.19 -7.33 11.58
N ALA A 123 2.95 -6.16 12.17
CA ALA A 123 1.69 -5.42 11.96
C ALA A 123 1.46 -5.03 10.49
N ASN A 124 2.49 -5.02 9.65
CA ASN A 124 2.41 -4.69 8.22
C ASN A 124 2.15 -5.93 7.32
N ALA A 125 1.99 -7.12 7.89
CA ALA A 125 1.45 -8.27 7.16
C ALA A 125 -0.02 -8.01 6.77
N GLY A 126 -0.50 -8.72 5.74
CA GLY A 126 -1.91 -8.70 5.38
C GLY A 126 -2.78 -9.25 6.53
N TRP A 127 -4.03 -8.81 6.59
CA TRP A 127 -4.97 -9.28 7.62
C TRP A 127 -5.23 -10.80 7.55
N LEU A 128 -5.15 -11.39 6.36
CA LEU A 128 -5.22 -12.85 6.15
C LEU A 128 -4.00 -13.60 6.73
N ASP A 129 -2.89 -12.90 6.90
CA ASP A 129 -1.62 -13.42 7.44
C ASP A 129 -1.41 -13.03 8.92
N GLY A 130 -2.46 -12.55 9.59
CA GLY A 130 -2.44 -12.16 11.01
C GLY A 130 -1.88 -10.75 11.27
N GLY A 131 -1.67 -9.94 10.23
CA GLY A 131 -1.29 -8.52 10.36
C GLY A 131 -2.49 -7.57 10.49
N LEU A 132 -2.23 -6.27 10.37
CA LEU A 132 -3.23 -5.21 10.52
C LEU A 132 -3.51 -4.44 9.22
N ILE A 133 -2.85 -4.79 8.12
CA ILE A 133 -3.08 -4.15 6.82
C ILE A 133 -4.37 -4.70 6.22
N TYR A 134 -5.36 -3.81 6.12
CA TYR A 134 -6.71 -4.11 5.66
C TYR A 134 -7.28 -2.89 4.92
N ALA A 135 -7.78 -3.10 3.71
CA ALA A 135 -8.45 -2.06 2.95
C ALA A 135 -9.99 -2.23 3.00
N PRO A 136 -10.76 -1.13 2.99
CA PRO A 136 -12.18 -1.23 2.66
C PRO A 136 -12.34 -1.77 1.23
N PRO A 137 -13.39 -2.56 0.96
CA PRO A 137 -13.54 -3.20 -0.34
C PRO A 137 -13.93 -2.19 -1.42
N ALA A 138 -13.40 -2.34 -2.64
CA ALA A 138 -13.73 -1.52 -3.81
C ALA A 138 -15.04 -2.03 -4.45
N ARG A 139 -16.18 -1.58 -3.91
CA ARG A 139 -17.52 -2.06 -4.28
C ARG A 139 -18.39 -0.99 -4.89
#